data_AF-A0A061P5L1-F1
#
_entry.id   AF-A0A061P5L1-F1
#
_cell.length_a   1.000
_cell.length_b   1.000
_cell.length_c   1.000
_cell.angle_alpha   90.00
_cell.angle_beta   90.00
_cell.angle_gamma   90.00
#
_symmetry.space_group_name_H-M   'P 1'
#
loop_
_entity.id
_entity.type
_entity.pdbx_description
1 polymer ?
#
loop_
_entity_poly.entity_id
_entity_poly.type
_entity_poly.pdbx_seq_one_letter_code
_entity_poly.pdbx_strand_id
1 'polypeptide(L)' 'MTVFSKGYGVATEQLNKINEALNGYREPNGQIKAVFVSGIAPDMHDQDTGIYQKSIDLTFYTRSE' A
#
# COMPACT_ATOMS: atom_id res chain seq x y z
N MET A 1 1.50 -0.59 5.94
CA MET A 1 1.84 -1.80 5.18
C MET A 1 3.18 -1.60 4.49
N THR A 2 3.99 -2.64 4.38
CA THR A 2 5.36 -2.55 3.87
C THR A 2 5.63 -3.61 2.81
N VAL A 3 6.32 -3.21 1.74
CA VAL A 3 6.73 -4.06 0.62
C VAL A 3 8.25 -4.00 0.50
N PHE A 4 8.88 -5.17 0.30
CA PHE A 4 10.32 -5.31 0.11
C PHE A 4 10.59 -5.93 -1.25
N SER A 5 11.45 -5.32 -2.08
CA SER A 5 11.86 -5.93 -3.35
C SER A 5 13.28 -5.59 -3.75
N LYS A 6 13.92 -6.50 -4.50
CA LYS A 6 15.14 -6.21 -5.25
C LYS A 6 14.76 -5.43 -6.51
N GLY A 7 14.85 -4.11 -6.44
CA GLY A 7 14.53 -3.18 -7.53
C GLY A 7 13.40 -2.21 -7.19
N TYR A 8 13.70 -0.92 -7.28
CA TYR A 8 12.79 0.19 -6.98
C TYR A 8 11.48 0.14 -7.79
N GLY A 9 11.56 -0.21 -9.08
CA GLY A 9 10.40 -0.31 -9.96
C GLY A 9 9.43 -1.42 -9.52
N VAL A 10 9.95 -2.54 -9.04
CA VAL A 10 9.15 -3.69 -8.58
C VAL A 10 8.38 -3.34 -7.31
N ALA A 11 9.01 -2.71 -6.33
CA ALA A 11 8.33 -2.26 -5.10
C ALA A 11 7.22 -1.26 -5.41
N THR A 12 7.46 -0.36 -6.37
CA THR A 12 6.48 0.64 -6.81
C THR A 12 5.29 -0.01 -7.50
N GLU A 13 5.52 -0.97 -8.41
CA GLU A 13 4.46 -1.70 -9.09
C GLU A 13 3.61 -2.52 -8.11
N GLN A 14 4.25 -3.18 -7.14
CA GLN A 14 3.55 -3.95 -6.10
C GLN A 14 2.66 -3.04 -5.24
N LEU A 15 3.15 -1.85 -4.85
CA LEU A 15 2.32 -0.89 -4.12
C LEU A 15 1.13 -0.38 -4.93
N ASN A 16 1.32 -0.11 -6.23
CA ASN A 16 0.23 0.33 -7.11
C ASN A 16 -0.87 -0.73 -7.21
N LYS A 17 -0.50 -2.01 -7.39
CA LYS A 17 -1.47 -3.12 -7.42
C LYS A 17 -2.26 -3.23 -6.13
N ILE A 18 -1.61 -3.01 -4.98
CA ILE A 18 -2.32 -3.03 -3.70
C ILE A 18 -3.26 -1.84 -3.57
N ASN A 19 -2.84 -0.64 -3.98
CA ASN A 19 -3.70 0.54 -4.00
C ASN A 19 -4.96 0.33 -4.87
N GLU A 20 -4.80 -0.25 -6.06
CA GLU A 20 -5.92 -0.60 -6.95
C GLU A 20 -6.88 -1.62 -6.30
N ALA A 21 -6.35 -2.67 -5.68
CA ALA A 21 -7.16 -3.67 -4.98
C ALA A 21 -7.96 -3.06 -3.80
N LEU A 22 -7.37 -2.06 -3.13
CA LEU A 22 -8.00 -1.38 -1.99
C LEU A 22 -9.05 -0.35 -2.42
N ASN A 23 -8.92 0.29 -3.59
CA ASN A 23 -9.87 1.31 -4.08
C ASN A 23 -11.26 0.74 -4.45
N GLY A 24 -11.40 -0.58 -4.51
CA GLY A 24 -12.68 -1.28 -4.71
C GLY A 24 -13.10 -2.17 -3.54
N TYR A 25 -12.33 -2.19 -2.45
CA TYR A 25 -12.58 -3.10 -1.34
C TYR A 25 -13.91 -2.75 -0.64
N ARG A 26 -14.81 -3.72 -0.63
CA ARG A 26 -16.05 -3.71 0.15
C ARG A 26 -16.01 -4.87 1.10
N GLU A 27 -16.44 -4.65 2.33
CA GLU A 27 -16.60 -5.74 3.28
C GLU A 27 -17.71 -6.70 2.84
N PRO A 28 -17.68 -7.97 3.27
CA PRO A 28 -18.74 -8.95 2.96
C PRO A 28 -20.15 -8.53 3.39
N ASN A 29 -20.24 -7.66 4.40
CA ASN A 29 -21.49 -7.08 4.91
C ASN A 29 -21.98 -5.87 4.06
N GLY A 30 -21.32 -5.54 2.95
CA GLY A 30 -21.65 -4.42 2.07
C GLY A 30 -21.11 -3.07 2.51
N GLN A 31 -20.46 -2.96 3.67
CA GLN A 31 -19.86 -1.71 4.13
C GLN A 31 -18.68 -1.31 3.25
N ILE A 32 -18.68 -0.04 2.81
CA ILE A 32 -17.56 0.54 2.10
C ILE A 32 -16.54 1.00 3.14
N LYS A 33 -15.43 0.25 3.26
CA LYS A 33 -14.21 0.77 3.87
C LYS A 33 -13.44 1.50 2.79
N ALA A 34 -13.63 2.81 2.71
CA ALA A 34 -12.78 3.59 1.83
C ALA A 34 -11.37 3.60 2.45
N VAL A 35 -10.39 3.29 1.61
CA VAL A 35 -9.00 3.17 2.02
C VAL A 35 -8.29 4.44 1.63
N PHE A 36 -7.89 5.23 2.63
CA PHE A 36 -7.04 6.39 2.39
C PHE A 36 -5.58 5.97 2.50
N VAL A 37 -4.82 6.19 1.43
CA VAL A 37 -3.38 5.98 1.41
C VAL A 37 -2.71 7.29 1.82
N SER A 38 -2.28 7.40 3.08
CA SER A 38 -1.58 8.61 3.57
C SER A 38 -0.08 8.48 3.31
N GLY A 39 0.31 8.69 2.07
CA GLY A 39 1.71 8.86 1.69
C GLY A 39 2.54 7.57 1.63
N ILE A 40 3.63 7.67 0.88
CA ILE A 40 4.70 6.67 0.84
C ILE A 40 5.70 7.09 1.92
N ALA A 41 5.88 6.25 2.94
CA ALA A 41 6.92 6.47 3.96
C ALA A 41 8.30 6.53 3.27
N PRO A 42 9.28 7.27 3.81
CA PRO A 42 10.58 7.44 3.16
C PRO A 42 11.18 6.10 2.75
N ASP A 43 11.48 5.97 1.46
CA ASP A 43 12.02 4.75 0.86
C ASP A 43 13.36 4.42 1.53
N MET A 44 13.46 3.24 2.15
CA MET A 44 14.73 2.74 2.64
C MET A 44 15.38 1.88 1.55
N HIS A 45 16.61 2.25 1.17
CA HIS A 45 17.43 1.45 0.26
C HIS A 45 18.60 0.88 1.05
N ASP A 46 18.61 -0.43 1.21
CA ASP A 46 19.74 -1.17 1.77
C ASP A 46 20.77 -1.39 0.65
N GLN A 47 21.90 -0.69 0.73
CA GLN A 47 22.94 -0.71 -0.31
C GLN A 47 23.71 -2.04 -0.36
N ASP A 48 23.76 -2.79 0.75
CA ASP A 48 24.48 -4.06 0.83
C ASP A 48 23.69 -5.20 0.18
N THR A 49 22.37 -5.16 0.31
CA THR A 49 21.46 -6.20 -0.19
C THR A 49 20.73 -5.80 -1.48
N GLY A 50 20.76 -4.52 -1.84
CA GLY A 50 20.02 -3.94 -2.98
C GLY A 50 18.50 -3.97 -2.78
N ILE A 51 18.04 -4.11 -1.54
CA ILE A 51 16.62 -4.19 -1.20
C ILE A 51 16.06 -2.78 -1.06
N TYR A 52 14.94 -2.54 -1.73
CA TYR A 52 14.12 -1.36 -1.57
C TYR A 52 12.94 -1.73 -0.68
N GLN A 53 12.77 -0.96 0.39
CA GLN A 53 11.61 -1.01 1.25
C GLN A 53 10.74 0.21 0.96
N LYS A 54 9.49 -0.04 0.61
CA LYS A 54 8.47 0.99 0.49
C LYS A 54 7.34 0.69 1.45
N SER A 55 6.86 1.70 2.16
CA SER A 55 5.70 1.55 3.05
C SER A 55 4.61 2.54 2.67
N ILE A 56 3.37 2.12 2.83
CA ILE A 56 2.21 3.00 2.75
C ILE A 56 1.39 2.88 4.01
N ASP A 57 0.91 4.00 4.50
CA ASP A 57 -0.03 4.05 5.61
C ASP A 57 -1.45 3.94 5.07
N LEU A 58 -2.17 2.94 5.57
CA LEU A 58 -3.55 2.66 5.18
C LEU A 58 -4.46 3.05 6.33
N THR A 59 -5.35 4.00 6.09
CA THR A 59 -6.43 4.34 7.02
C THR A 59 -7.74 3.84 6.46
N PHE A 60 -8.41 2.96 7.22
CA PHE A 60 -9.73 2.45 6.87
C PHE A 60 -10.79 3.23 7.64
N TYR A 61 -11.77 3.79 6.93
CA TYR A 61 -12.94 4.38 7.56
C TYR A 61 -14.20 3.74 7.01
N THR A 62 -15.12 3.42 7.91
CA THR A 62 -16.45 2.94 7.55
C THR A 62 -17.32 4.15 7.24
N ARG A 63 -17.84 4.25 6.02
CA ARG A 63 -18.90 5.21 5.71
C ARG A 63 -20.24 4.54 5.95
N SER A 64 -20.91 4.91 7.05
CA SER A 64 -22.34 4.60 7.23
C SER A 64 -23.13 5.53 6.29
N GLU A 65 -23.93 4.95 5.39
CA GLU A 65 -24.96 5.68 4.64
C GLU A 65 -26.10 6.12 5.57
#